data_AF-A0A3B9HCB2-F1
#
_entry.id   AF-A0A3B9HCB2-F1
#
_cell.length_a   1.000
_cell.length_b   1.000
_cell.length_c   1.000
_cell.angle_alpha   90.00
_cell.angle_beta   90.00
_cell.angle_gamma   90.00
#
_symmetry.space_group_name_H-M   'P 1'
#
loop_
_entity.id
_entity.type
_entity.pdbx_description
1 polymer ?
#
loop_
_entity_poly.entity_id
_entity_poly.type
_entity_poly.pdbx_seq_one_letter_code
_entity_poly.pdbx_strand_id
1 'polypeptide(L)'
;MGKLVSLTIVILFFFSCTEKIILPADTNQKYGNDLNYLASTIRMSDTIFEVPILDYFPTIEIDSVTTSTAGFSAKLDSSILKIRVGQNSTEIGVITCWKDGFSYDLMCMKPKKIPTIISFTSTLSEKVELAGEMNNWSPQQMTKVNDKQWSIELNLDPGSYQY
;
A
#
# COMPACT_ATOMS: atom_id res chain seq x y z
N MET A 1 -33.77 -78.52 14.21
CA MET A 1 -33.96 -77.11 14.61
C MET A 1 -32.72 -76.70 15.39
N GLY A 2 -31.94 -75.74 14.88
CA GLY A 2 -30.67 -75.29 15.48
C GLY A 2 -29.74 -74.74 14.41
N LYS A 3 -29.88 -73.44 14.13
CA LYS A 3 -29.25 -72.71 13.03
C LYS A 3 -27.77 -72.41 13.28
N LEU A 4 -26.98 -72.48 12.21
CA LEU A 4 -25.67 -71.85 12.04
C LEU A 4 -25.79 -70.33 12.32
N VAL A 5 -24.90 -69.77 13.14
CA VAL A 5 -24.65 -68.32 13.16
C VAL A 5 -23.13 -68.12 13.08
N SER A 6 -22.69 -67.71 11.89
CA SER A 6 -21.34 -67.25 11.61
C SER A 6 -21.18 -65.85 12.20
N LEU A 7 -20.19 -65.68 13.09
CA LEU A 7 -19.90 -64.40 13.73
C LEU A 7 -18.77 -63.70 12.95
N THR A 8 -19.15 -62.86 11.99
CA THR A 8 -18.18 -62.01 11.27
C THR A 8 -17.84 -60.79 12.13
N ILE A 9 -16.62 -60.76 12.67
CA ILE A 9 -16.06 -59.60 13.37
C ILE A 9 -15.66 -58.55 12.32
N VAL A 10 -16.37 -57.43 12.29
CA VAL A 10 -16.01 -56.24 11.50
C VAL A 10 -15.07 -55.39 12.36
N ILE A 11 -13.78 -55.40 12.02
CA ILE A 11 -12.77 -54.52 12.64
C ILE A 11 -12.94 -53.13 12.02
N LEU A 12 -13.60 -52.23 12.76
CA LEU A 12 -13.64 -50.80 12.48
C LEU A 12 -12.28 -50.19 12.85
N PHE A 13 -11.40 -50.01 11.85
CA PHE A 13 -10.22 -49.18 11.98
C PHE A 13 -10.67 -47.71 12.09
N PHE A 14 -10.76 -47.20 13.32
CA PHE A 14 -10.74 -45.76 13.55
C PHE A 14 -9.34 -45.24 13.23
N PHE A 15 -9.12 -44.81 11.99
CA PHE A 15 -8.04 -43.88 11.65
C PHE A 15 -8.35 -42.56 12.37
N SER A 16 -7.92 -42.44 13.62
CA SER A 16 -7.78 -41.16 14.28
C SER A 16 -6.61 -40.45 13.61
N CYS A 17 -6.92 -39.56 12.68
CA CYS A 17 -5.95 -38.59 12.20
C CYS A 17 -5.77 -37.59 13.35
N THR A 18 -4.76 -37.80 14.18
CA THR A 18 -4.33 -36.76 15.12
C THR A 18 -3.82 -35.60 14.26
N GLU A 19 -4.62 -34.56 14.08
CA GLU A 19 -4.07 -33.27 13.65
C GLU A 19 -3.09 -32.84 14.73
N LYS A 20 -1.82 -33.09 14.44
CA LYS A 20 -0.73 -32.47 15.18
C LYS A 20 -0.89 -30.98 14.86
N ILE A 21 -1.49 -30.22 15.77
CA ILE A 21 -1.38 -28.76 15.75
C ILE A 21 0.11 -28.49 15.96
N ILE A 22 0.82 -28.34 14.84
CA ILE A 22 2.15 -27.77 14.82
C ILE A 22 1.91 -26.30 15.13
N LEU A 23 2.07 -25.93 16.39
CA LEU A 23 2.29 -24.53 16.73
C LEU A 23 3.52 -24.10 15.91
N PRO A 24 3.43 -23.05 15.08
CA PRO A 24 4.57 -22.61 14.31
C PRO A 24 5.71 -22.30 15.26
N ALA A 25 6.78 -23.11 15.26
CA ALA A 25 8.05 -22.74 15.87
C ALA A 25 8.45 -21.39 15.26
N ASP A 26 8.75 -20.36 16.06
CA ASP A 26 9.05 -18.98 15.62
C ASP A 26 9.41 -18.88 14.12
N THR A 27 8.37 -18.74 13.30
CA THR A 27 8.36 -19.19 11.87
C THR A 27 8.62 -18.03 10.94
N ASN A 28 8.92 -16.85 11.47
CA ASN A 28 8.78 -15.60 10.73
C ASN A 28 9.89 -15.33 9.71
N GLN A 29 10.85 -16.24 9.49
CA GLN A 29 11.97 -15.94 8.59
C GLN A 29 12.63 -17.21 8.02
N LYS A 30 12.13 -17.72 6.89
CA LYS A 30 12.81 -18.77 6.09
C LYS A 30 13.95 -18.20 5.24
N TYR A 31 13.70 -17.03 4.63
CA TYR A 31 14.70 -16.18 3.97
C TYR A 31 15.12 -15.18 5.03
N GLY A 32 16.42 -15.10 5.35
CA GLY A 32 17.00 -14.37 6.49
C GLY A 32 16.70 -12.87 6.48
N ASN A 33 17.66 -12.01 6.85
CA ASN A 33 17.51 -10.54 6.80
C ASN A 33 17.46 -9.99 5.36
N ASP A 34 16.71 -10.64 4.48
CA ASP A 34 16.49 -10.35 3.07
C ASP A 34 15.48 -9.21 2.86
N LEU A 35 14.86 -8.74 3.93
CA LEU A 35 14.26 -7.41 3.97
C LEU A 35 15.39 -6.38 4.03
N ASN A 36 15.44 -5.49 3.04
CA ASN A 36 16.30 -4.33 3.13
C ASN A 36 15.94 -3.57 4.42
N TYR A 37 16.87 -3.36 5.36
CA TYR A 37 16.61 -2.60 6.60
C TYR A 37 16.25 -1.13 6.36
N LEU A 38 16.33 -0.69 5.10
CA LEU A 38 15.81 0.58 4.60
C LEU A 38 14.36 0.46 4.09
N ALA A 39 13.65 -0.65 4.34
CA ALA A 39 12.24 -0.88 4.01
C ALA A 39 11.35 0.13 4.74
N SER A 40 11.38 1.34 4.23
CA SER A 40 10.64 2.48 4.71
C SER A 40 9.20 2.34 4.29
N THR A 41 8.31 2.90 5.11
CA THR A 41 6.89 2.99 4.77
C THR A 41 6.72 3.64 3.40
N ILE A 42 5.94 3.00 2.53
CA ILE A 42 5.60 3.53 1.22
C ILE A 42 4.71 4.75 1.42
N ARG A 43 5.24 5.96 1.22
CA ARG A 43 4.48 7.20 1.25
C ARG A 43 4.00 7.50 -0.16
N MET A 44 2.71 7.27 -0.40
CA MET A 44 2.14 7.44 -1.73
C MET A 44 1.96 8.93 -2.04
N SER A 45 2.41 9.36 -3.22
CA SER A 45 2.24 10.74 -3.72
C SER A 45 0.89 10.96 -4.42
N ASP A 46 0.27 9.88 -4.90
CA ASP A 46 -0.99 9.86 -5.64
C ASP A 46 -1.80 8.60 -5.27
N THR A 47 -3.04 8.53 -5.75
CA THR A 47 -3.98 7.42 -5.63
C THR A 47 -3.53 6.15 -6.33
N ILE A 48 -2.59 6.26 -7.28
CA ILE A 48 -1.88 5.15 -7.92
C ILE A 48 -0.39 5.38 -7.70
N PHE A 49 0.32 4.36 -7.23
CA PHE A 49 1.75 4.43 -6.97
C PHE A 49 2.43 3.15 -7.45
N GLU A 50 3.59 3.30 -8.09
CA GLU A 50 4.37 2.20 -8.64
C GLU A 50 5.74 2.18 -7.97
N VAL A 51 6.13 1.01 -7.47
CA VAL A 51 7.38 0.83 -6.72
C VAL A 51 8.11 -0.40 -7.25
N PRO A 52 9.41 -0.30 -7.58
CA PRO A 52 10.23 -1.48 -7.83
C PRO A 52 10.26 -2.39 -6.59
N ILE A 53 9.80 -3.64 -6.73
CA ILE A 53 9.75 -4.59 -5.60
C ILE A 53 11.14 -4.92 -5.06
N LEU A 54 12.17 -4.79 -5.90
CA LEU A 54 13.58 -5.03 -5.55
C LEU A 54 14.14 -4.00 -4.56
N ASP A 55 13.53 -2.82 -4.44
CA ASP A 55 13.93 -1.83 -3.43
C ASP A 55 13.71 -2.37 -2.01
N TYR A 56 12.68 -3.21 -1.86
CA TYR A 56 12.30 -3.86 -0.60
C TYR A 56 12.86 -5.27 -0.47
N PHE A 57 12.93 -6.00 -1.59
CA PHE A 57 13.28 -7.41 -1.67
C PHE A 57 14.38 -7.64 -2.73
N PRO A 58 15.63 -7.28 -2.46
CA PRO A 58 16.70 -7.31 -3.46
C PRO A 58 17.14 -8.72 -3.86
N THR A 59 16.98 -9.70 -2.95
CA THR A 59 17.47 -11.08 -3.11
C THR A 59 16.36 -12.10 -3.30
N ILE A 60 15.10 -11.72 -3.06
CA ILE A 60 13.96 -12.63 -3.14
C ILE A 60 12.95 -12.18 -4.19
N GLU A 61 12.53 -13.13 -5.02
CA GLU A 61 11.44 -12.92 -5.97
C GLU A 61 10.10 -13.25 -5.31
N ILE A 62 9.26 -12.24 -5.13
CA ILE A 62 7.92 -12.36 -4.53
C ILE A 62 6.97 -13.09 -5.48
N ASP A 63 6.22 -14.06 -4.95
CA ASP A 63 5.29 -14.88 -5.74
C ASP A 63 3.97 -14.14 -6.00
N SER A 64 3.47 -13.44 -4.98
CA SER A 64 2.18 -12.76 -5.04
C SER A 64 2.04 -11.68 -3.96
N VAL A 65 1.01 -10.85 -4.11
CA VAL A 65 0.67 -9.81 -3.14
C VAL A 65 -0.82 -9.84 -2.80
N THR A 66 -1.14 -9.53 -1.56
CA THR A 66 -2.52 -9.38 -1.06
C THR A 66 -2.66 -8.11 -0.24
N THR A 67 -3.89 -7.68 0.00
CA THR A 67 -4.18 -6.51 0.84
C THR A 67 -5.21 -6.88 1.90
N SER A 68 -4.88 -6.66 3.17
CA SER A 68 -5.80 -6.87 4.30
C SER A 68 -6.57 -5.60 4.68
N THR A 69 -6.14 -4.44 4.18
CA THR A 69 -6.70 -3.14 4.55
C THR A 69 -7.75 -2.65 3.54
N ALA A 70 -8.92 -2.25 4.04
CA ALA A 70 -10.01 -1.73 3.22
C ALA A 70 -9.61 -0.48 2.41
N GLY A 71 -9.99 -0.48 1.13
CA GLY A 71 -9.74 0.63 0.21
C GLY A 71 -8.32 0.67 -0.37
N PHE A 72 -7.46 -0.31 -0.07
CA PHE A 72 -6.20 -0.54 -0.77
C PHE A 72 -6.35 -1.72 -1.72
N SER A 73 -5.62 -1.67 -2.83
CA SER A 73 -5.47 -2.77 -3.77
C SER A 73 -4.05 -2.80 -4.28
N ALA A 74 -3.49 -3.99 -4.49
CA ALA A 74 -2.15 -4.15 -5.01
C ALA A 74 -2.09 -5.23 -6.07
N LYS A 75 -1.20 -5.04 -7.04
CA LYS A 75 -0.87 -6.02 -8.06
C LYS A 75 0.63 -5.98 -8.30
N LEU A 76 1.25 -7.16 -8.33
CA LEU A 76 2.62 -7.33 -8.78
C LEU A 76 2.63 -7.61 -10.28
N ASP A 77 3.40 -6.82 -11.03
CA ASP A 77 3.56 -6.94 -12.47
C ASP A 77 5.06 -7.03 -12.78
N SER A 78 5.53 -8.26 -13.02
CA SER A 78 6.96 -8.61 -13.09
C SER A 78 7.71 -8.18 -11.82
N SER A 79 8.32 -7.00 -11.82
CA SER A 79 9.07 -6.45 -10.67
C SER A 79 8.51 -5.11 -10.19
N ILE A 80 7.34 -4.69 -10.67
CA ILE A 80 6.69 -3.45 -10.27
C ILE A 80 5.47 -3.77 -9.41
N LEU A 81 5.51 -3.30 -8.16
CA LEU A 81 4.36 -3.31 -7.27
C LEU A 81 3.50 -2.08 -7.56
N LYS A 82 2.32 -2.31 -8.11
CA LYS A 82 1.30 -1.28 -8.38
C LYS A 82 0.32 -1.27 -7.21
N ILE A 83 0.22 -0.13 -6.55
CA ILE A 83 -0.67 0.08 -5.39
C ILE A 83 -1.70 1.14 -5.76
N ARG A 84 -2.97 0.87 -5.47
CA ARG A 84 -4.06 1.81 -5.68
C ARG A 84 -4.85 2.02 -4.40
N VAL A 85 -5.19 3.27 -4.14
CA VAL A 85 -5.99 3.71 -3.00
C VAL A 85 -7.33 4.26 -3.46
N GLY A 86 -8.40 3.71 -2.92
CA GLY A 86 -9.77 4.17 -3.14
C GLY A 86 -10.12 5.41 -2.32
N GLN A 87 -11.16 6.13 -2.72
CA GLN A 87 -11.60 7.36 -2.06
C GLN A 87 -11.90 7.14 -0.57
N ASN A 88 -12.61 6.07 -0.23
CA ASN A 88 -13.01 5.70 1.13
C ASN A 88 -12.00 4.80 1.86
N SER A 89 -10.72 4.86 1.49
CA SER A 89 -9.67 4.09 2.18
C SER A 89 -9.34 4.63 3.57
N THR A 90 -8.74 3.80 4.40
CA THR A 90 -8.02 4.21 5.60
C THR A 90 -6.79 5.06 5.26
N GLU A 91 -6.19 5.70 6.27
CA GLU A 91 -4.95 6.48 6.11
C GLU A 91 -3.71 5.61 5.90
N ILE A 92 -3.68 4.42 6.52
CA ILE A 92 -2.59 3.46 6.43
C ILE A 92 -3.15 2.16 5.87
N GLY A 93 -2.44 1.58 4.91
CA GLY A 93 -2.70 0.27 4.34
C GLY A 93 -1.53 -0.67 4.52
N VAL A 94 -1.83 -1.96 4.50
CA VAL A 94 -0.85 -3.05 4.55
C VAL A 94 -0.95 -3.83 3.26
N ILE A 95 0.17 -3.91 2.54
CA ILE A 95 0.34 -4.78 1.38
C ILE A 95 1.19 -5.96 1.84
N THR A 96 0.62 -7.14 1.84
CA THR A 96 1.31 -8.37 2.23
C THR A 96 1.89 -9.02 0.99
N CYS A 97 3.22 -9.16 0.96
CA CYS A 97 3.97 -9.86 -0.08
C CYS A 97 4.22 -11.30 0.36
N TRP A 98 4.03 -12.25 -0.54
CA TRP A 98 4.13 -13.68 -0.23
C TRP A 98 5.28 -14.33 -0.98
N LYS A 99 6.04 -15.16 -0.25
CA LYS A 99 7.05 -16.05 -0.83
C LYS A 99 7.03 -17.41 -0.14
N ASP A 100 6.81 -18.49 -0.88
CA ASP A 100 6.87 -19.87 -0.36
C ASP A 100 5.99 -20.09 0.89
N GLY A 101 4.85 -19.38 0.98
CA GLY A 101 3.95 -19.41 2.14
C GLY A 101 4.34 -18.51 3.31
N PHE A 102 5.44 -17.77 3.22
CA PHE A 102 5.85 -16.74 4.17
C PHE A 102 5.35 -15.37 3.72
N SER A 103 4.92 -14.54 4.67
CA SER A 103 4.36 -13.22 4.43
C SER A 103 5.28 -12.10 4.93
N TYR A 104 5.35 -11.02 4.16
CA TYR A 104 6.10 -9.81 4.48
C TYR A 104 5.20 -8.59 4.27
N ASP A 105 5.06 -7.76 5.31
CA ASP A 105 4.15 -6.62 5.27
C ASP A 105 4.86 -5.32 4.88
N LEU A 106 4.36 -4.68 3.84
CA LEU A 106 4.74 -3.33 3.44
C LEU A 106 3.67 -2.35 3.89
N MET A 107 4.03 -1.49 4.83
CA MET A 107 3.16 -0.38 5.25
C MET A 107 3.11 0.69 4.17
N CYS A 108 1.90 1.15 3.85
CA CYS A 108 1.61 2.19 2.87
C CYS A 108 0.81 3.31 3.52
N MET A 109 1.21 4.56 3.31
CA MET A 109 0.47 5.75 3.75
C MET A 109 -0.23 6.37 2.55
N LYS A 110 -1.55 6.56 2.66
CA LYS A 110 -2.39 7.30 1.70
C LYS A 110 -1.80 8.70 1.48
N PRO A 111 -1.84 9.25 0.24
CA PRO A 111 -1.48 10.64 0.01
C PRO A 111 -2.35 11.56 0.89
N LYS A 112 -1.72 12.50 1.60
CA LYS A 112 -2.42 13.53 2.39
C LYS A 112 -2.42 14.86 1.65
N LYS A 113 -2.80 14.85 0.36
CA LYS A 113 -2.92 16.09 -0.41
C LYS A 113 -4.09 16.91 0.11
N ILE A 114 -3.84 18.16 0.48
CA ILE A 114 -4.83 19.11 0.97
C ILE A 114 -5.04 20.16 -0.14
N PRO A 115 -6.28 20.33 -0.64
CA PRO A 115 -6.62 21.45 -1.51
C PRO A 115 -6.31 22.77 -0.80
N THR A 116 -5.41 23.55 -1.38
CA THR A 116 -4.89 24.78 -0.80
C THR A 116 -5.08 25.91 -1.81
N ILE A 117 -5.81 26.95 -1.41
CA ILE A 117 -6.03 28.15 -2.22
C ILE A 117 -5.00 29.20 -1.80
N ILE A 118 -4.10 29.54 -2.71
CA ILE A 118 -3.18 30.68 -2.55
C ILE A 118 -3.82 31.89 -3.21
N SER A 119 -3.90 33.00 -2.49
CA SER A 119 -4.51 34.25 -2.97
C SER A 119 -3.53 35.42 -2.93
N PHE A 120 -3.61 36.28 -3.93
CA PHE A 120 -2.82 37.49 -4.03
C PHE A 120 -3.71 38.67 -4.41
N THR A 121 -3.48 39.84 -3.80
CA THR A 121 -4.28 41.04 -4.02
C THR A 121 -3.44 42.11 -4.72
N SER A 122 -3.86 42.54 -5.90
CA SER A 122 -3.26 43.64 -6.65
C SER A 122 -4.28 44.29 -7.58
N THR A 123 -4.29 45.63 -7.60
CA THR A 123 -5.12 46.46 -8.50
C THR A 123 -4.40 46.83 -9.80
N LEU A 124 -3.09 46.58 -9.90
CA LEU A 124 -2.24 47.06 -11.00
C LEU A 124 -1.70 45.92 -11.88
N SER A 125 -1.88 44.67 -11.46
CA SER A 125 -1.34 43.52 -12.17
C SER A 125 -2.29 43.08 -13.28
N GLU A 126 -1.76 42.88 -14.48
CA GLU A 126 -2.46 42.26 -15.61
C GLU A 126 -2.23 40.74 -15.68
N LYS A 127 -1.14 40.28 -15.04
CA LYS A 127 -0.75 38.87 -14.94
C LYS A 127 -0.12 38.65 -13.57
N VAL A 128 -0.45 37.54 -12.93
CA VAL A 128 0.16 37.09 -11.67
C VAL A 128 0.52 35.62 -11.81
N GLU A 129 1.72 35.26 -11.36
CA GLU A 129 2.24 33.90 -11.39
C GLU A 129 2.77 33.54 -9.99
N LEU A 130 2.55 32.29 -9.59
CA LEU A 130 3.09 31.71 -8.36
C LEU A 130 4.36 30.92 -8.71
N ALA A 131 5.45 31.15 -8.00
CA ALA A 131 6.67 30.35 -8.09
C ALA A 131 7.16 30.06 -6.67
N GLY A 132 7.36 28.78 -6.36
CA GLY A 132 7.81 28.35 -5.03
C GLY A 132 8.21 26.89 -5.01
N GLU A 133 8.50 26.37 -3.82
CA GLU A 133 8.95 24.98 -3.65
C GLU A 133 7.93 23.97 -4.19
N MET A 134 6.63 24.26 -4.07
CA MET A 134 5.55 23.39 -4.54
C MET A 134 5.55 23.16 -6.07
N ASN A 135 6.18 24.05 -6.84
CA ASN A 135 6.24 23.96 -8.30
C ASN A 135 7.67 24.08 -8.84
N ASN A 136 8.67 23.71 -8.03
CA ASN A 136 10.10 23.77 -8.38
C ASN A 136 10.52 25.16 -8.88
N TRP A 137 9.93 26.22 -8.34
CA TRP A 137 10.13 27.61 -8.77
C TRP A 137 9.78 27.87 -10.24
N SER A 138 9.02 26.98 -10.87
CA SER A 138 8.49 27.18 -12.22
C SER A 138 7.25 28.07 -12.15
N PRO A 139 7.23 29.27 -12.77
CA PRO A 139 6.09 30.16 -12.72
C PRO A 139 4.80 29.48 -13.21
N GLN A 140 3.75 29.54 -12.40
CA GLN A 140 2.43 29.02 -12.72
C GLN A 140 1.39 30.14 -12.62
N GLN A 141 0.65 30.36 -13.71
CA GLN A 141 -0.31 31.45 -13.81
C GLN A 141 -1.48 31.31 -12.81
N MET A 142 -1.78 32.40 -12.10
CA MET A 142 -2.95 32.53 -11.23
C MET A 142 -4.17 33.03 -12.02
N THR A 143 -5.35 32.68 -11.54
CA THR A 143 -6.63 33.10 -12.13
C THR A 143 -7.12 34.37 -11.45
N LYS A 144 -7.55 35.38 -12.23
CA LYS A 144 -8.17 36.59 -11.69
C LYS A 144 -9.60 36.28 -11.22
N VAL A 145 -9.86 36.45 -9.93
CA VAL A 145 -11.17 36.20 -9.30
C VAL A 145 -12.06 37.44 -9.38
N ASN A 146 -11.47 38.63 -9.24
CA ASN A 146 -12.14 39.93 -9.41
C ASN A 146 -11.09 41.01 -9.73
N ASP A 147 -11.50 42.28 -9.80
CA ASP A 147 -10.63 43.40 -10.17
C ASP A 147 -9.32 43.50 -9.38
N LYS A 148 -9.28 42.94 -8.16
CA LYS A 148 -8.15 43.08 -7.24
C LYS A 148 -7.56 41.76 -6.79
N GLN A 149 -8.21 40.63 -7.05
CA GLN A 149 -7.85 39.35 -6.42
C GLN A 149 -7.50 38.29 -7.45
N TRP A 150 -6.45 37.55 -7.16
CA TRP A 150 -5.93 36.44 -7.93
C TRP A 150 -5.89 35.19 -7.04
N SER A 151 -6.20 34.02 -7.59
CA SER A 151 -6.09 32.76 -6.85
C SER A 151 -5.57 31.61 -7.71
N ILE A 152 -5.02 30.61 -7.03
CA ILE A 152 -4.70 29.31 -7.60
C ILE A 152 -4.96 28.22 -6.56
N GLU A 153 -5.57 27.12 -6.98
CA GLU A 153 -5.81 25.95 -6.14
C GLU A 153 -4.77 24.88 -6.45
N LEU A 154 -4.08 24.40 -5.41
CA LEU A 154 -3.07 23.36 -5.49
C LEU A 154 -3.39 22.24 -4.50
N ASN A 155 -3.13 21.00 -4.91
CA ASN A 155 -3.17 19.85 -4.02
C ASN A 155 -1.76 19.64 -3.44
N LEU A 156 -1.54 20.08 -2.19
CA LEU A 156 -0.22 20.09 -1.55
C LEU A 156 -0.12 19.03 -0.45
N ASP A 157 1.04 18.42 -0.28
CA ASP A 157 1.29 17.64 0.94
C ASP A 157 1.40 18.58 2.14
N PRO A 158 1.09 18.14 3.37
CA PRO A 158 1.22 18.98 4.55
C PRO A 158 2.69 19.35 4.77
N GLY A 159 2.98 20.64 4.90
CA GLY A 159 4.34 21.13 5.05
C GLY A 159 4.43 22.65 5.01
N SER A 160 5.64 23.15 5.22
CA SER A 160 5.99 24.55 5.00
C SER A 160 6.60 24.68 3.62
N TYR A 161 6.12 25.64 2.83
CA TYR A 161 6.60 25.92 1.48
C TYR A 161 6.98 27.40 1.36
N GLN A 162 8.10 27.68 0.71
CA GLN A 162 8.46 29.04 0.30
C GLN A 162 7.84 29.37 -1.06
N TYR A 163 7.29 30.58 -1.20
CA TYR A 163 6.67 31.11 -2.42
C TYR A 163 6.50 32.64 -2.37
#